data_AF-A0A960WM27-F1
#
_entry.id   AF-A0A960WM27-F1
#
_cell.length_a   1.000
_cell.length_b   1.000
_cell.length_c   1.000
_cell.angle_alpha   90.00
_cell.angle_beta   90.00
_cell.angle_gamma   90.00
#
_symmetry.space_group_name_H-M   'P 1'
#
loop_
_entity.id
_entity.type
_entity.pdbx_description
1 polymer ?
#
loop_
_entity_poly.entity_id
_entity_poly.type
_entity_poly.pdbx_seq_one_letter_code
_entity_poly.pdbx_strand_id
1 'polypeptide(L)' 'SIEQDADLVGLLMRPEYYADDEDDRESKFGEAEFIIAKQRNGPTGEVPLTFEKAFMRFENRAKSADE' A
#
# COMPACT_ATOMS: atom_id res chain seq x y z
N SER A 1 7.63 21.23 -9.82
CA SER A 1 8.51 20.60 -10.82
C SER A 1 8.57 19.09 -10.64
N ILE A 2 8.91 18.55 -9.47
CA ILE A 2 9.15 17.09 -9.31
C ILE A 2 7.98 16.17 -9.70
N GLU A 3 6.75 16.47 -9.27
CA GLU A 3 5.57 15.67 -9.62
C GLU A 3 5.23 15.75 -11.10
N GLN A 4 5.41 16.93 -11.71
CA GLN A 4 5.06 17.18 -13.10
C GLN A 4 6.02 16.46 -14.05
N ASP A 5 7.30 16.39 -13.69
CA ASP A 5 8.36 15.80 -14.51
C ASP A 5 8.39 14.26 -14.42
N ALA A 6 7.86 13.66 -13.35
CA ALA A 6 7.85 12.21 -13.14
C ALA A 6 6.93 11.45 -14.13
N ASP A 7 7.36 10.26 -14.56
CA ASP A 7 6.52 9.32 -15.33
C ASP A 7 5.58 8.51 -14.42
N LEU A 8 6.07 8.14 -13.23
CA LEU A 8 5.38 7.36 -12.22
C LEU A 8 5.53 8.04 -10.86
N VAL A 9 4.45 8.12 -10.09
CA VAL A 9 4.48 8.51 -8.68
C VAL A 9 3.75 7.44 -7.89
N GLY A 10 4.47 6.79 -6.97
CA GLY A 10 3.94 5.79 -6.06
C GLY A 10 3.97 6.30 -4.62
N LEU A 11 2.90 6.05 -3.87
CA LEU A 11 2.81 6.31 -2.44
C LEU A 11 2.69 4.99 -1.69
N LEU A 12 3.33 4.90 -0.52
CA LEU A 12 3.20 3.76 0.38
C LEU A 12 2.41 4.20 1.61
N MET A 13 1.32 3.49 1.89
CA MET A 13 0.46 3.74 3.03
C MET A 13 0.36 2.46 3.87
N ARG A 14 0.45 2.62 5.19
CA ARG A 14 0.33 1.52 6.16
C ARG A 14 -0.75 1.89 7.17
N PRO A 15 -1.98 1.35 7.05
CA PRO A 15 -3.10 1.73 7.91
C PRO A 15 -2.80 1.53 9.41
N GLU A 16 -2.07 0.46 9.76
CA GLU A 16 -1.64 0.16 11.14
C GLU A 16 -0.97 1.33 11.87
N TYR A 17 -0.21 2.18 11.15
CA TYR A 17 0.49 3.32 11.75
C TYR A 17 -0.44 4.45 12.19
N TYR A 18 -1.62 4.53 11.57
CA TYR A 18 -2.60 5.58 11.78
C TYR A 18 -3.84 5.09 12.53
N ALA A 19 -3.77 3.89 13.12
CA ALA A 19 -4.87 3.33 13.90
C ALA A 19 -5.12 4.13 15.19
N ASP A 20 -6.41 4.37 15.48
CA ASP A 20 -6.86 5.20 16.61
C ASP A 20 -6.71 4.48 17.96
N ASP A 21 -6.89 3.16 17.97
CA ASP A 21 -6.79 2.31 19.15
C ASP A 21 -6.13 0.94 18.84
N GLU A 22 -6.02 0.08 19.85
CA GLU A 22 -5.35 -1.23 19.72
C GLU A 22 -6.16 -2.22 18.88
N ASP A 23 -7.49 -2.23 19.00
CA ASP A 23 -8.36 -3.13 18.23
C ASP A 23 -8.31 -2.78 16.73
N ASP A 24 -8.35 -1.49 16.41
CA ASP A 24 -8.19 -0.99 15.05
C ASP A 24 -6.80 -1.35 14.48
N ARG A 25 -5.75 -1.20 15.30
CA ARG A 25 -4.38 -1.58 14.91
C ARG A 25 -4.26 -3.07 14.62
N GLU A 26 -4.88 -3.92 15.43
CA GLU A 26 -4.88 -5.37 15.25
C GLU A 26 -5.61 -5.75 13.95
N SER A 27 -6.77 -5.14 13.68
CA SER A 27 -7.53 -5.40 12.44
C SER A 27 -6.76 -5.06 11.16
N LYS A 28 -5.88 -4.05 11.23
CA LYS A 28 -5.04 -3.54 10.13
C LYS A 28 -3.62 -4.12 10.14
N PHE A 29 -3.36 -5.11 10.99
CA PHE A 29 -2.01 -5.62 11.20
C PHE A 29 -1.41 -6.17 9.90
N GLY A 30 -0.23 -5.66 9.54
CA GLY A 30 0.47 -6.08 8.33
C GLY A 30 -0.19 -5.62 7.03
N GLU A 31 -1.25 -4.80 7.07
CA GLU A 31 -1.82 -4.21 5.87
C GLU A 31 -0.93 -3.09 5.34
N ALA A 32 -0.78 -3.06 4.01
CA ALA A 32 -0.11 -1.99 3.31
C ALA A 32 -0.74 -1.79 1.93
N GLU A 33 -0.67 -0.57 1.44
CA GLU A 33 -1.17 -0.22 0.13
C GLU A 33 -0.09 0.53 -0.65
N PHE A 34 0.15 0.09 -1.88
CA PHE A 34 0.95 0.82 -2.84
C PHE A 34 0.04 1.54 -3.83
N ILE A 35 -0.02 2.85 -3.73
CA ILE A 35 -0.91 3.71 -4.49
C ILE A 35 -0.14 4.28 -5.67
N ILE A 36 -0.53 3.90 -6.88
CA ILE A 36 -0.04 4.48 -8.13
C ILE A 36 -0.80 5.79 -8.34
N ALA A 37 -0.27 6.89 -7.81
CA ALA A 37 -0.90 8.22 -7.87
C ALA A 37 -0.74 8.89 -9.25
N LYS A 38 0.33 8.57 -9.98
CA LYS A 38 0.55 9.05 -11.35
C LYS A 38 1.17 7.93 -12.17
N GLN A 39 0.67 7.70 -13.39
CA GLN A 39 1.27 6.80 -14.37
C GLN A 39 1.06 7.39 -15.77
N ARG A 40 2.13 7.85 -16.44
CA ARG A 40 2.03 8.62 -17.69
C ARG A 40 1.38 7.84 -18.84
N ASN A 41 1.64 6.54 -18.91
CA ASN A 41 1.25 5.68 -20.03
C ASN A 41 0.40 4.48 -19.59
N GLY A 42 -0.31 4.59 -18.47
CA GLY A 42 -1.01 3.45 -17.89
C GLY A 42 -1.98 3.86 -16.78
N PRO A 43 -2.71 2.89 -16.22
CA PRO A 43 -3.69 3.16 -15.18
C PRO A 43 -3.01 3.56 -13.86
N THR A 44 -3.70 4.42 -13.12
CA THR A 44 -3.50 4.59 -11.67
C THR A 44 -4.31 3.55 -10.92
N GLY A 45 -4.05 3.40 -9.62
CA GLY A 45 -4.80 2.46 -8.78
C GLY A 45 -4.04 2.06 -7.52
N GLU A 46 -4.67 1.20 -6.75
CA GLU A 46 -4.18 0.71 -5.48
C GLU A 46 -3.78 -0.76 -5.63
N VAL A 47 -2.59 -1.09 -5.14
CA VAL A 47 -2.08 -2.46 -5.09
C VAL A 47 -2.01 -2.86 -3.63
N PRO A 48 -2.89 -3.77 -3.16
CA PRO A 48 -2.86 -4.23 -1.79
C PRO A 48 -1.64 -5.12 -1.56
N LEU A 49 -0.94 -4.89 -0.46
CA LEU A 49 0.29 -5.57 -0.06
C LEU A 49 0.16 -6.09 1.38
N THR A 50 1.05 -7.00 1.74
CA THR A 50 1.28 -7.41 3.13
C THR A 50 2.65 -6.91 3.57
N PHE A 51 2.71 -6.19 4.69
CA PHE A 51 3.96 -5.70 5.28
C PHE A 51 4.44 -6.61 6.42
N GLU A 52 5.55 -7.30 6.18
CA GLU A 52 6.24 -8.17 7.12
C GLU A 52 7.22 -7.36 7.99
N LYS A 53 6.72 -6.85 9.12
CA LYS A 53 7.46 -5.94 10.02
C LYS A 53 8.80 -6.50 10.50
N ALA A 54 8.88 -7.80 10.76
CA ALA A 54 10.10 -8.48 11.19
C ALA A 54 11.25 -8.39 10.17
N PHE A 55 10.92 -8.21 8.89
CA PHE A 55 11.87 -8.18 7.78
C PHE A 55 11.89 -6.85 7.02
N MET A 56 11.07 -5.88 7.44
CA MET A 56 10.84 -4.62 6.71
C MET A 56 10.51 -4.84 5.23
N ARG A 57 9.69 -5.85 4.94
CA ARG A 57 9.45 -6.33 3.57
C ARG A 57 7.98 -6.21 3.20
N PHE A 58 7.72 -5.86 1.94
CA PHE A 58 6.38 -5.92 1.34
C PHE A 58 6.27 -7.17 0.48
N GLU A 59 5.19 -7.90 0.66
CA GLU A 59 4.85 -9.09 -0.10
C GLU A 59 3.53 -8.87 -0.85
N ASN A 60 3.33 -9.62 -1.94
CA ASN A 60 2.04 -9.63 -2.63
C ASN A 60 0.97 -10.11 -1.65
N ARG A 61 -0.11 -9.33 -1.51
CA ARG A 61 -1.24 -9.78 -0.69
C ARG A 61 -1.89 -10.98 -1.37
N ALA A 62 -2.15 -12.03 -0.59
CA ALA A 62 -2.86 -13.19 -1.09
C ALA A 62 -4.22 -12.74 -1.64
N LYS A 63 -4.55 -13.17 -2.86
CA LYS A 63 -5.91 -13.00 -3.39
C LYS A 63 -6.86 -13.76 -2.47
N SER A 64 -7.92 -13.10 -1.98
CA SER A 64 -9.05 -13.81 -1.40
C SER A 64 -9.54 -14.84 -2.42
N ALA A 65 -9.80 -16.07 -1.98
CA ALA A 65 -10.06 -17.23 -2.83
C ALA A 65 -11.36 -17.17 -3.65
N ASP A 66 -11.96 -15.99 -3.79
CA ASP A 66 -13.20 -15.71 -4.49
C ASP A 66 -12.94 -14.64 -5.56
N GLU A 67 -12.35 -15.06 -6.68
CA GLU A 67 -12.43 -14.43 -8.01
C GLU A 67 -12.68 -15.53 -9.05
#